data_AF-A0A7C7QHM7-F1
#
_entry.id   AF-A0A7C7QHM7-F1
#
_cell.length_a   1.000
_cell.length_b   1.000
_cell.length_c   1.000
_cell.angle_alpha   90.00
_cell.angle_beta   90.00
_cell.angle_gamma   90.00
#
_symmetry.space_group_name_H-M   'P 1'
#
loop_
_entity.id
_entity.type
_entity.pdbx_description
1 polymer ?
#
loop_
_entity_poly.entity_id
_entity_poly.type
_entity_poly.pdbx_seq_one_letter_code
_entity_poly.pdbx_strand_id
1 'polypeptide(L)'
;MKKPYIRFSTGKQINSPRRKGGEYVPDLKLSVLPEELGGEKGVLVKWNHEVGDWVRKNEELAVCQAGGKEISLKAPVQGVLQKIFISANTVFQPGTVLGILRTVMGGT
;
A
#
# COMPACT_ATOMS: atom_id res chain seq x y z
N MET A 1 -41.62 36.96 -35.52
CA MET A 1 -42.60 35.84 -35.51
C MET A 1 -41.89 34.54 -35.91
N LYS A 2 -42.22 33.43 -35.24
CA LYS A 2 -41.88 32.01 -35.50
C LYS A 2 -40.49 31.47 -35.06
N LYS A 3 -40.43 30.98 -33.81
CA LYS A 3 -39.74 29.71 -33.44
C LYS A 3 -40.65 28.53 -33.86
N PRO A 4 -40.29 27.22 -33.83
CA PRO A 4 -39.02 26.55 -33.46
C PRO A 4 -38.59 25.43 -34.44
N TYR A 5 -37.38 24.88 -34.31
CA TYR A 5 -37.18 23.43 -34.53
C TYR A 5 -36.02 22.92 -33.69
N ILE A 6 -36.34 22.02 -32.77
CA ILE A 6 -35.39 21.22 -32.00
C ILE A 6 -34.86 20.12 -32.92
N ARG A 7 -33.55 19.97 -33.02
CA ARG A 7 -32.92 18.74 -33.52
C ARG A 7 -32.01 18.19 -32.44
N PHE A 8 -32.49 17.16 -31.77
CA PHE A 8 -31.63 16.24 -31.01
C PHE A 8 -30.71 15.54 -32.00
N SER A 9 -29.40 15.60 -31.77
CA SER A 9 -28.48 14.57 -32.21
C SER A 9 -27.46 14.34 -31.11
N THR A 10 -27.74 13.24 -30.43
CA THR A 10 -26.91 12.43 -29.54
C THR A 10 -25.42 12.40 -29.88
N GLY A 11 -24.61 12.46 -28.81
CA GLY A 11 -23.53 11.48 -28.64
C GLY A 11 -22.12 11.92 -29.00
N LYS A 12 -21.42 12.56 -28.06
CA LYS A 12 -20.03 12.20 -27.77
C LYS A 12 -19.76 12.40 -26.29
N GLN A 13 -20.09 11.37 -25.53
CA GLN A 13 -19.70 11.25 -24.14
C GLN A 13 -18.19 11.46 -24.04
N ILE A 14 -17.83 12.38 -23.16
CA ILE A 14 -16.53 12.50 -22.52
C ILE A 14 -16.01 11.11 -22.15
N ASN A 15 -14.88 10.73 -22.72
CA ASN A 15 -14.27 9.44 -22.47
C ASN A 15 -13.63 9.44 -21.08
N SER A 16 -14.35 8.94 -20.07
CA SER A 16 -13.87 8.19 -18.89
C SER A 16 -15.10 7.81 -18.06
N PRO A 17 -15.32 6.52 -17.75
CA PRO A 17 -14.52 5.89 -16.70
C PRO A 17 -14.30 4.38 -16.92
N ARG A 18 -13.06 3.93 -17.12
CA ARG A 18 -12.73 2.51 -16.91
C ARG A 18 -12.52 2.24 -15.42
N ARG A 19 -13.62 2.28 -14.65
CA ARG A 19 -13.69 1.66 -13.32
C ARG A 19 -13.56 0.14 -13.52
N LYS A 20 -12.36 -0.41 -13.29
CA LYS A 20 -12.24 -1.83 -12.94
C LYS A 20 -12.45 -1.92 -11.44
N GLY A 21 -13.59 -2.45 -11.03
CA GLY A 21 -13.86 -2.81 -9.64
C GLY A 21 -12.82 -3.82 -9.18
N GLY A 22 -11.92 -3.38 -8.31
CA GLY A 22 -11.29 -4.23 -7.32
C GLY A 22 -11.89 -3.81 -6.00
N GLU A 23 -12.58 -4.72 -5.35
CA GLU A 23 -13.10 -4.57 -3.99
C GLU A 23 -12.04 -3.89 -3.11
N TYR A 24 -12.40 -2.76 -2.52
CA TYR A 24 -11.51 -1.96 -1.68
C TYR A 24 -11.37 -2.69 -0.34
N VAL A 25 -10.62 -3.79 -0.34
CA VAL A 25 -10.11 -4.39 0.89
C VAL A 25 -9.12 -3.40 1.51
N PRO A 26 -9.27 -3.06 2.79
CA PRO A 26 -8.56 -1.93 3.38
C PRO A 26 -7.04 -2.10 3.19
N ASP A 27 -6.43 -1.15 2.49
CA ASP A 27 -5.00 -1.06 2.36
C ASP A 27 -4.38 -0.78 3.73
N LEU A 28 -3.66 -1.77 4.26
CA LEU A 28 -2.92 -1.60 5.48
C LEU A 28 -1.56 -1.01 5.16
N LYS A 29 -1.31 0.19 5.69
CA LYS A 29 -0.04 0.89 5.53
C LYS A 29 1.00 0.19 6.40
N LEU A 30 2.01 -0.39 5.75
CA LEU A 30 3.17 -0.93 6.44
C LEU A 30 4.06 0.24 6.83
N SER A 31 4.12 0.54 8.12
CA SER A 31 4.99 1.56 8.69
C SER A 31 5.65 1.01 9.94
N VAL A 32 6.92 1.31 10.13
CA VAL A 32 7.59 0.99 11.39
C VAL A 32 7.21 2.07 12.40
N LEU A 33 6.73 1.64 13.57
CA LEU A 33 6.37 2.55 14.63
C LEU A 33 7.62 3.26 15.19
N PRO A 34 7.51 4.52 15.62
CA PRO A 34 8.63 5.23 16.26
C PRO A 34 9.16 4.51 17.50
N GLU A 35 8.30 3.79 18.23
CA GLU A 35 8.68 2.99 19.40
C GLU A 35 9.62 1.82 19.04
N GLU A 36 9.49 1.25 17.85
CA GLU A 36 10.33 0.15 17.37
C GLU A 36 11.71 0.66 16.93
N LEU A 37 11.77 1.86 16.33
CA LEU A 37 13.01 2.49 15.84
C LEU A 37 13.73 3.33 16.89
N GLY A 38 13.13 3.59 18.05
CA GLY A 38 13.70 4.46 19.08
C GLY A 38 13.61 5.97 18.78
N GLY A 39 12.70 6.38 17.87
CA GLY A 39 12.48 7.79 17.52
C GLY A 39 13.49 8.38 16.52
N GLU A 40 14.41 7.58 16.00
CA GLU A 40 15.38 7.99 14.97
C GLU A 40 15.04 7.40 13.58
N LYS A 41 15.82 7.82 12.57
CA LYS A 41 15.68 7.33 11.19
C LYS A 41 16.11 5.86 11.10
N GLY A 42 15.29 5.04 10.45
CA GLY A 42 15.61 3.65 10.15
C GLY A 42 16.24 3.50 8.78
N VAL A 43 17.03 2.44 8.59
CA VAL A 43 17.53 2.02 7.28
C VAL A 43 16.90 0.68 6.95
N LEU A 44 16.27 0.57 5.79
CA LEU A 44 15.75 -0.72 5.36
C LEU A 44 16.92 -1.58 4.89
N VAL A 45 17.16 -2.73 5.52
CA VAL A 45 18.27 -3.62 5.17
C VAL A 45 17.90 -4.44 3.94
N LYS A 46 16.77 -5.14 4.01
CA LYS A 46 16.26 -6.00 2.93
C LYS A 46 14.75 -6.24 3.06
N TRP A 47 14.12 -6.54 1.94
CA TRP A 47 12.78 -7.12 1.91
C TRP A 47 12.92 -8.65 1.83
N ASN A 48 12.18 -9.36 2.67
CA ASN A 48 12.04 -10.82 2.54
C ASN A 48 10.88 -11.19 1.61
N HIS A 49 9.94 -10.26 1.39
CA HIS A 49 8.78 -10.45 0.51
C HIS A 49 8.71 -9.37 -0.59
N GLU A 50 8.17 -9.75 -1.75
CA GLU A 50 8.06 -8.90 -2.93
C GLU A 50 6.61 -8.48 -3.20
N VAL A 51 6.41 -7.47 -4.05
CA VAL A 51 5.07 -7.03 -4.43
C VAL A 51 4.35 -8.16 -5.19
N GLY A 52 3.18 -8.54 -4.71
CA GLY A 52 2.38 -9.67 -5.18
C GLY A 52 2.50 -10.90 -4.28
N ASP A 53 3.44 -10.92 -3.35
CA ASP A 53 3.69 -12.06 -2.48
C ASP A 53 2.70 -12.13 -1.32
N TRP A 54 2.37 -13.36 -0.90
CA TRP A 54 1.40 -13.62 0.17
C TRP A 54 2.10 -13.76 1.51
N VAL A 55 1.58 -13.06 2.51
CA VAL A 55 2.20 -12.93 3.82
C VAL A 55 1.20 -13.24 4.92
N ARG A 56 1.64 -13.89 5.98
CA ARG A 56 0.82 -14.30 7.12
C ARG A 56 0.93 -13.34 8.28
N LYS A 57 -0.03 -13.38 9.20
CA LYS A 57 0.05 -12.62 10.46
C LYS A 57 1.32 -13.02 11.23
N ASN A 58 2.02 -12.04 11.78
CA ASN A 58 3.31 -12.13 12.47
C ASN A 58 4.48 -12.61 11.59
N GLU A 59 4.33 -12.61 10.27
CA GLU A 59 5.39 -13.01 9.33
C GLU A 59 6.36 -11.87 9.05
N GLU A 60 7.65 -12.18 8.91
CA GLU A 60 8.71 -11.18 8.65
C GLU A 60 8.70 -10.74 7.19
N LEU A 61 8.24 -9.51 6.95
CA LEU A 61 8.13 -8.91 5.62
C LEU A 61 9.47 -8.32 5.15
N ALA A 62 10.17 -7.67 6.07
CA ALA A 62 11.41 -6.95 5.80
C ALA A 62 12.23 -6.82 7.08
N VAL A 63 13.51 -6.54 6.91
CA VAL A 63 14.44 -6.24 8.00
C VAL A 63 14.90 -4.80 7.84
N CYS A 64 14.83 -4.04 8.92
CA CYS A 64 15.37 -2.69 9.01
C CYS A 64 16.32 -2.56 10.21
N GLN A 65 17.18 -1.55 10.19
CA GLN A 65 18.18 -1.30 11.22
C GLN A 65 18.10 0.16 11.66
N ALA A 66 18.09 0.41 12.96
CA ALA A 66 18.07 1.75 13.56
C ALA A 66 18.91 1.77 14.84
N GLY A 67 19.73 2.80 15.06
CA GLY A 67 20.57 2.91 16.26
C GLY A 67 21.52 1.72 16.51
N GLY A 68 21.85 0.93 15.47
CA GLY A 68 22.62 -0.31 15.61
C GLY A 68 21.81 -1.54 16.03
N LYS A 69 20.49 -1.41 16.20
CA LYS A 69 19.55 -2.51 16.47
C LYS A 69 18.88 -2.96 15.17
N GLU A 70 18.72 -4.27 15.00
CA GLU A 70 17.93 -4.84 13.90
C GLU A 70 16.46 -5.00 14.33
N ILE A 71 15.54 -4.53 13.49
CA ILE A 71 14.09 -4.55 13.67
C ILE A 71 13.47 -5.29 12.49
N SER A 72 12.75 -6.36 12.77
CA SER A 72 12.00 -7.12 11.76
C SER A 72 10.60 -6.55 11.60
N LEU A 73 10.29 -6.04 10.41
CA LEU A 73 8.95 -5.56 10.03
C LEU A 73 8.03 -6.78 9.91
N LYS A 74 7.23 -7.04 10.93
CA LYS A 74 6.26 -8.14 10.91
C LYS A 74 4.90 -7.69 10.39
N ALA A 75 4.25 -8.56 9.62
CA ALA A 75 2.90 -8.30 9.14
C ALA A 75 1.90 -8.39 10.32
N PRO A 76 1.12 -7.34 10.62
CA PRO A 76 0.15 -7.38 11.71
C PRO A 76 -1.07 -8.28 11.41
N VAL A 77 -1.33 -8.55 10.12
CA VAL A 77 -2.43 -9.37 9.62
C VAL A 77 -1.97 -10.15 8.38
N GLN A 78 -2.71 -11.19 8.02
CA GLN A 78 -2.51 -11.94 6.79
C GLN A 78 -3.01 -11.13 5.57
N GLY A 79 -2.25 -11.18 4.48
CA GLY A 79 -2.48 -10.34 3.33
C GLY A 79 -1.55 -10.60 2.15
N VAL A 80 -1.63 -9.72 1.15
CA VAL A 80 -0.75 -9.73 -0.03
C VAL A 80 -0.04 -8.39 -0.12
N LEU A 81 1.28 -8.40 -0.31
CA LEU A 81 2.06 -7.17 -0.46
C LEU A 81 1.66 -6.51 -1.78
N GLN A 82 1.03 -5.34 -1.73
CA GLN A 82 0.48 -4.70 -2.94
C GLN A 82 1.44 -3.68 -3.52
N LYS A 83 2.24 -3.03 -2.67
CA LYS A 83 3.19 -2.00 -3.11
C LYS A 83 4.30 -1.80 -2.09
N ILE A 84 5.50 -1.50 -2.59
CA ILE A 84 6.65 -1.06 -1.81
C ILE A 84 7.00 0.36 -2.26
N PHE A 85 7.15 1.28 -1.32
CA PHE A 85 7.58 2.67 -1.56
C PHE A 85 9.06 2.89 -1.25
N ILE A 86 9.63 2.11 -0.33
CA ILE A 86 11.01 2.22 0.11
C ILE A 86 11.76 0.93 -0.26
N SER A 87 12.84 1.07 -1.02
CA SER A 87 13.69 -0.06 -1.41
C SER A 87 14.66 -0.46 -0.31
N ALA A 88 15.22 -1.67 -0.42
CA ALA A 88 16.33 -2.09 0.42
C ALA A 88 17.51 -1.10 0.32
N ASN A 89 18.29 -0.99 1.39
CA ASN A 89 19.38 -0.05 1.58
C ASN A 89 18.98 1.43 1.53
N THR A 90 17.71 1.75 1.86
CA THR A 90 17.19 3.14 1.85
C THR A 90 16.84 3.61 3.27
N VAL A 91 17.14 4.87 3.57
CA VAL A 91 16.83 5.52 4.86
C VAL A 91 15.39 6.04 4.85
N PHE A 92 14.64 5.81 5.92
CA PHE A 92 13.27 6.26 6.10
C PHE A 92 13.02 6.83 7.50
N GLN A 93 11.97 7.63 7.65
CA GLN A 93 11.60 8.21 8.94
C GLN A 93 10.62 7.30 9.70
N PRO A 94 10.65 7.29 11.04
CA PRO A 94 9.68 6.53 11.83
C PRO A 94 8.25 7.00 11.53
N GLY A 95 7.31 6.04 11.43
CA GLY A 95 5.94 6.30 11.01
C GLY A 95 5.76 6.53 9.50
N THR A 96 6.83 6.47 8.70
CA THR A 96 6.72 6.53 7.23
C THR A 96 6.11 5.25 6.68
N VAL A 97 5.23 5.39 5.69
CA VAL A 97 4.65 4.27 4.96
C VAL A 97 5.72 3.67 4.05
N LEU A 98 6.21 2.49 4.40
CA LEU A 98 7.15 1.70 3.61
C LEU A 98 6.47 0.98 2.45
N GLY A 99 5.22 0.57 2.65
CA GLY A 99 4.47 -0.22 1.67
C GLY A 99 2.99 -0.30 1.99
N ILE A 100 2.25 -0.93 1.07
CA ILE A 100 0.85 -1.26 1.25
C ILE A 100 0.70 -2.77 1.29
N LEU A 101 0.12 -3.25 2.37
CA LEU A 101 -0.33 -4.61 2.54
C LEU A 101 -1.84 -4.68 2.33
N ARG A 102 -2.28 -5.50 1.39
CA ARG A 102 -3.70 -5.81 1.23
C ARG A 102 -4.09 -6.87 2.24
N THR A 103 -4.86 -6.54 3.27
CA THR A 103 -5.42 -7.58 4.14
C THR A 103 -6.46 -8.40 3.39
N VAL A 104 -6.42 -9.72 3.55
CA VAL A 104 -7.48 -10.61 3.10
C VAL A 104 -8.36 -10.92 4.30
N MET A 105 -9.49 -10.21 4.43
CA MET A 105 -10.53 -10.57 5.40
C MET A 105 -11.28 -11.80 4.88
N GLY A 106 -10.64 -12.97 4.98
CA GLY A 106 -11.26 -14.27 4.73
C GLY A 106 -11.59 -14.91 6.06
N GLY A 107 -12.83 -14.75 6.52
CA GLY A 107 -13.34 -15.38 7.73
C GLY A 107 -13.54 -16.88 7.55
N THR A 108 -13.26 -17.62 8.62
CA THR A 108 -13.99 -18.83 9.00
C THR A 108 -14.23 -18.73 10.50
#